data_AF-A0A257NVB5-F1
#
_entry.id   AF-A0A257NVB5-F1
#
_cell.length_a   1.000
_cell.length_b   1.000
_cell.length_c   1.000
_cell.angle_alpha   90.00
_cell.angle_beta   90.00
_cell.angle_gamma   90.00
#
_symmetry.space_group_name_H-M   'P 1'
#
loop_
_entity.id
_entity.type
_entity.pdbx_description
1 polymer ?
#
loop_
_entity_poly.entity_id
_entity_poly.type
_entity_poly.pdbx_seq_one_letter_code
_entity_poly.pdbx_strand_id
1 'polypeptide(L)' 'RAASETVTAHVESVLPLPGGKTWRVEWREDTLARDGRPEFSKHWEATITVSINPPTTETGVLANPTGLFVEACSWGERQ' A
#
# COMPACT_ATOMS: atom_id res chain seq x y z
N ARG A 1 4.02 14.67 9.81
CA ARG A 1 2.63 14.15 9.74
C ARG A 1 2.45 12.95 10.68
N ALA A 2 3.31 11.92 10.65
CA ALA A 2 3.26 10.78 11.58
C ALA A 2 3.45 11.07 13.09
N ALA A 3 3.62 12.33 13.51
CA ALA A 3 3.83 12.71 14.92
C ALA A 3 2.56 13.26 15.59
N SER A 4 1.46 13.49 14.85
CA SER A 4 0.27 14.19 15.34
C SER A 4 -1.05 13.44 15.23
N GLU A 5 -1.14 12.45 14.34
CA GLU A 5 -2.38 11.74 14.02
C GLU A 5 -2.10 10.24 13.87
N THR A 6 -3.07 9.41 14.24
CA THR A 6 -3.06 7.99 13.91
C THR A 6 -3.87 7.78 12.64
N VAL A 7 -3.22 7.32 11.58
CA VAL A 7 -3.86 6.99 10.30
C VAL A 7 -3.93 5.48 10.18
N THR A 8 -5.15 4.95 10.00
CA THR A 8 -5.37 3.53 9.74
C THR A 8 -5.76 3.35 8.28
N ALA A 9 -5.01 2.53 7.55
CA ALA A 9 -5.32 2.21 6.15
C ALA A 9 -6.10 0.88 6.06
N HIS A 10 -7.24 0.92 5.38
CA HIS A 10 -8.13 -0.22 5.13
C HIS A 10 -8.13 -0.51 3.64
N VAL A 11 -7.49 -1.60 3.22
CA VAL A 11 -7.48 -2.03 1.81
C VAL A 11 -8.89 -2.49 1.43
N GLU A 12 -9.45 -1.88 0.39
CA GLU A 12 -10.81 -2.15 -0.11
C GLU A 12 -10.78 -3.04 -1.35
N SER A 13 -9.79 -2.85 -2.22
CA SER A 13 -9.69 -3.58 -3.48
C SER A 13 -8.25 -3.71 -3.96
N VAL A 14 -7.94 -4.84 -4.59
CA VAL A 14 -6.65 -5.11 -5.26
C VAL A 14 -6.95 -5.81 -6.57
N LEU A 15 -6.76 -5.11 -7.69
CA LEU A 15 -7.13 -5.58 -9.03
C LEU A 15 -5.90 -5.59 -9.95
N PRO A 16 -5.63 -6.70 -10.65
CA PRO A 16 -4.56 -6.73 -11.64
C PRO A 16 -4.96 -5.90 -12.88
N LEU A 17 -4.04 -5.07 -13.37
CA LEU A 17 -4.17 -4.38 -14.63
C LEU A 17 -3.63 -5.25 -15.80
N PRO A 18 -4.05 -5.00 -17.04
CA PRO A 18 -3.52 -5.69 -18.21
C PRO A 18 -1.98 -5.62 -18.25
N GLY A 19 -1.33 -6.76 -18.51
CA GLY A 19 0.14 -6.87 -18.46
C GLY A 19 0.69 -7.53 -17.19
N GLY A 20 -0.15 -7.79 -16.18
CA GLY A 20 0.10 -8.78 -15.11
C GLY A 20 1.12 -8.40 -14.03
N LYS A 21 1.83 -7.28 -14.18
CA LYS A 21 2.80 -6.77 -13.19
C LYS A 21 2.31 -5.52 -12.46
N THR A 22 1.24 -4.92 -12.95
CA THR A 22 0.70 -3.68 -12.40
C THR A 22 -0.65 -3.96 -11.77
N TRP A 23 -0.89 -3.34 -10.61
CA TRP A 23 -2.07 -3.53 -9.79
C TRP A 23 -2.69 -2.18 -9.49
N ARG A 24 -4.01 -2.10 -9.57
CA ARG A 24 -4.77 -1.03 -8.95
C ARG A 24 -5.11 -1.45 -7.52
N VAL A 25 -4.77 -0.60 -6.56
CA VAL A 25 -5.09 -0.80 -5.15
C VAL A 25 -5.96 0.36 -4.69
N GLU A 26 -7.10 0.06 -4.09
CA GLU A 26 -7.99 1.04 -3.49
C GLU A 26 -8.00 0.82 -1.98
N TRP A 27 -7.89 1.90 -1.21
CA TRP A 27 -7.96 1.85 0.24
C TRP A 27 -8.62 3.09 0.83
N ARG A 28 -9.14 2.96 2.04
CA ARG A 28 -9.61 4.07 2.86
C ARG A 28 -8.62 4.36 3.98
N GLU A 29 -8.34 5.62 4.23
CA GLU A 29 -7.59 6.07 5.41
C GLU A 29 -8.54 6.71 6.41
N ASP A 30 -8.62 6.12 7.60
CA ASP A 30 -9.34 6.67 8.74
C ASP A 30 -8.34 7.39 9.65
N THR A 31 -8.50 8.70 9.81
CA THR A 31 -7.64 9.52 10.67
C THR A 31 -8.30 9.74 12.02
N LEU A 32 -7.59 9.37 13.08
CA LEU A 32 -7.98 9.60 14.46
C LEU A 32 -7.20 10.79 15.02
N ALA A 33 -7.94 11.76 15.57
CA ALA A 33 -7.38 12.83 16.36
C ALA A 33 -6.75 12.28 17.65
N ARG A 34 -5.85 13.05 18.29
CA ARG A 34 -5.16 12.63 19.52
C ARG A 34 -6.09 12.30 20.69
N ASP A 35 -7.31 12.85 20.68
CA ASP A 35 -8.35 12.58 21.69
C ASP A 35 -9.19 11.33 21.36
N GLY A 36 -8.83 10.60 20.32
CA GLY A 36 -9.49 9.37 19.87
C GLY A 36 -10.74 9.61 19.03
N ARG A 37 -11.04 10.87 18.67
CA ARG A 37 -12.19 11.17 17.82
C ARG A 37 -11.84 10.90 16.35
N PRO A 38 -12.73 10.24 15.58
CA PRO A 38 -12.55 10.14 14.13
C PRO A 38 -12.64 11.53 13.52
N GLU A 39 -11.60 11.94 12.81
CA GLU A 39 -11.49 13.29 12.26
C GLU A 39 -12.00 13.33 10.81
N PHE A 40 -11.52 12.40 9.98
CA PHE A 40 -11.96 12.25 8.60
C PHE A 40 -11.56 10.89 8.02
N SER A 41 -12.33 10.45 7.02
CA SER A 41 -12.03 9.28 6.19
C SER A 41 -11.79 9.74 4.76
N LYS A 42 -10.69 9.29 4.14
CA LYS A 42 -10.36 9.56 2.74
C LYS A 42 -10.21 8.28 1.95
N HIS A 43 -10.66 8.27 0.70
CA HIS A 43 -10.47 7.14 -0.20
C HIS A 43 -9.32 7.45 -1.15
N TRP A 44 -8.52 6.44 -1.43
CA TRP A 44 -7.31 6.53 -2.23
C TRP A 44 -7.30 5.44 -3.28
N GLU A 45 -6.70 5.77 -4.42
CA GLU A 45 -6.39 4.81 -5.48
C GLU A 45 -4.88 4.90 -5.79
N ALA A 46 -4.23 3.74 -5.85
CA ALA A 46 -2.85 3.60 -6.31
C ALA A 46 -2.78 2.71 -7.53
N THR A 47 -1.81 3.01 -8.39
CA THR A 47 -1.29 2.10 -9.40
C THR A 47 0.11 1.69 -8.98
N ILE A 48 0.33 0.39 -8.78
CA ILE A 48 1.57 -0.19 -8.25
C ILE A 48 2.09 -1.22 -9.24
N THR A 49 3.32 -1.05 -9.72
CA THR A 49 4.03 -2.06 -10.52
C THR A 49 4.99 -2.82 -9.63
N VAL A 50 4.93 -4.15 -9.70
CA VAL A 50 5.76 -5.06 -8.91
C VAL A 50 6.59 -6.00 -9.78
N SER A 51 7.73 -6.43 -9.26
CA SER A 51 8.51 -7.54 -9.78
C SER A 51 8.77 -8.59 -8.71
N ILE A 52 8.95 -9.83 -9.15
CA ILE A 52 9.29 -10.96 -8.26
C ILE A 52 10.68 -11.44 -8.65
N ASN A 53 11.62 -11.30 -7.71
CA ASN A 53 12.99 -11.76 -7.79
C ASN A 53 13.23 -12.74 -6.63
N PRO A 54 13.03 -14.05 -6.84
CA PRO A 54 13.15 -15.05 -5.78
C PRO A 54 14.55 -15.01 -5.14
N PRO A 55 14.65 -14.96 -3.80
CA PRO A 55 15.93 -14.94 -3.12
C PRO A 55 16.67 -16.28 -3.30
N THR A 56 17.97 -16.22 -3.56
CA THR A 56 18.85 -17.40 -3.73
C THR A 56 19.80 -17.63 -2.56
N THR A 57 19.77 -16.74 -1.57
CA THR A 57 20.61 -16.80 -0.36
C THR A 57 19.74 -16.85 0.89
N GLU A 58 20.24 -17.47 1.95
CA GLU A 58 19.55 -17.56 3.24
C GLU A 58 19.23 -16.17 3.81
N THR A 59 20.20 -15.25 3.78
CA THR A 59 20.01 -13.86 4.18
C THR A 59 18.92 -13.16 3.36
N GLY A 60 18.84 -13.45 2.05
CA GLY A 60 17.81 -12.92 1.17
C GLY A 60 16.41 -13.44 1.52
N VAL A 61 16.29 -14.73 1.84
CA VAL A 61 15.03 -15.35 2.28
C VAL A 61 14.54 -14.75 3.60
N LEU A 62 15.45 -14.51 4.55
CA LEU A 62 15.10 -13.90 5.84
C LEU A 62 14.64 -12.45 5.70
N ALA A 63 15.21 -11.69 4.76
CA ALA A 63 14.88 -10.30 4.55
C ALA A 63 13.60 -10.10 3.70
N ASN A 64 13.42 -10.89 2.64
CA ASN A 64 12.27 -10.82 1.73
C ASN A 64 11.95 -12.22 1.17
N PRO A 65 11.17 -13.04 1.90
CA PRO A 65 10.94 -14.44 1.52
C PRO A 65 10.16 -14.59 0.22
N THR A 66 9.34 -13.60 -0.16
CA THR A 66 8.56 -13.63 -1.40
C THR A 66 9.36 -13.13 -2.60
N GLY A 67 10.46 -12.42 -2.37
CA GLY A 67 11.20 -11.73 -3.43
C GLY A 67 10.38 -10.63 -4.12
N LEU A 68 9.33 -10.11 -3.49
CA LEU A 68 8.48 -9.06 -4.05
C LEU A 68 9.16 -7.71 -3.95
N PHE A 69 9.23 -6.98 -5.05
CA PHE A 69 9.74 -5.60 -5.13
C PHE A 69 8.71 -4.69 -5.76
N VAL A 70 8.60 -3.46 -5.25
CA VAL A 70 7.80 -2.39 -5.85
C VAL A 70 8.71 -1.58 -6.77
N GLU A 71 8.43 -1.57 -8.07
CA GLU A 71 9.23 -0.87 -9.08
C GLU A 71 8.71 0.55 -9.33
N ALA A 72 7.39 0.71 -9.32
CA ALA A 72 6.73 2.00 -9.47
C ALA A 72 5.48 2.04 -8.61
N CYS A 73 5.21 3.20 -8.02
CA CYS A 73 4.02 3.44 -7.25
C CYS A 73 3.58 4.89 -7.46
N SER A 74 2.32 5.09 -7.81
CA SER A 74 1.69 6.41 -7.88
C SER A 74 0.31 6.32 -7.27
N TRP A 75 -0.07 7.27 -6.43
CA TRP A 75 -1.39 7.30 -5.80
C TRP A 75 -1.97 8.70 -5.72
N GLY A 76 -3.30 8.76 -5.60
CA GLY A 76 -4.07 9.99 -5.46
C GLY A 76 -5.39 9.76 -4.73
N GLU A 77 -5.96 10.85 -4.22
CA GLU A 77 -7.27 10.84 -3.58
C GLU A 77 -8.33 10.50 -4.63
N ARG A 78 -9.19 9.53 -4.31
CA ARG A 78 -10.29 9.07 -5.17
C ARG A 78 -11.47 10.03 -4.98
N GLN A 79 -11.83 10.74 -6.05
CA GLN A 79 -12.99 11.64 -6.12
C GLN A 79 -14.30 10.85 -6.18
#